data_AF-A0A220MGT9-F1
#
_entry.id   AF-A0A220MGT9-F1
#
_cell.length_a   1.000
_cell.length_b   1.000
_cell.length_c   1.000
_cell.angle_alpha   90.00
_cell.angle_beta   90.00
_cell.angle_gamma   90.00
#
_symmetry.space_group_name_H-M   'P 1'
#
loop_
_entity.id
_entity.type
_entity.pdbx_description
1 polymer ?
#
loop_
_entity_poly.entity_id
_entity_poly.type
_entity_poly.pdbx_seq_one_letter_code
_entity_poly.pdbx_strand_id
1 'polypeptide(L)'
;MRNETSTRPWKQLEGKIAPALLVTPKTCADPYTSDDWPEVEEMVVSYFERMVVGKPWADYLALVVLVQTANRRQANTIYTIISIMAPRFADMFQALGIHSMKDWNATEILKAYLLGELLPEHTVTQRAEFWGRYISTSEQVARWLNSLPPTEQGVYKCFALPVADKAALFHVKKLRAEVGQQAKRNRKIETDALVPNLPLLRSKAQLRFNCLKRIRQAYYDAIKEIRLNNHKLPFAYYYDEGEDKEQDIPPQERFHFRIWDRRSFVLSHPNSYSKKTALIWRNGGLDPIRMSVTITS
;
A
#
# COMPACT_ATOMS: atom_id res chain seq x y z
N MET A 1 -27.68 1.82 28.58
CA MET A 1 -27.52 0.43 28.13
C MET A 1 -27.53 0.45 26.60
N ARG A 2 -26.37 0.34 25.96
CA ARG A 2 -26.30 0.16 24.49
C ARG A 2 -26.53 -1.32 24.22
N ASN A 3 -27.67 -1.66 23.61
CA ASN A 3 -27.84 -2.94 22.95
C ASN A 3 -27.07 -2.88 21.63
N GLU A 4 -25.75 -3.08 21.70
CA GLU A 4 -24.96 -3.44 20.52
C GLU A 4 -25.07 -4.95 20.38
N THR A 5 -26.04 -5.42 19.60
CA THR A 5 -25.96 -6.74 18.96
C THR A 5 -24.78 -6.68 18.00
N SER A 6 -23.58 -6.89 18.53
CA SER A 6 -22.35 -7.04 17.74
C SER A 6 -22.55 -8.20 16.78
N THR A 7 -22.94 -7.86 15.56
CA THR A 7 -23.21 -8.83 14.51
C THR A 7 -21.87 -9.36 14.10
N ARG A 8 -21.61 -10.66 14.36
CA ARG A 8 -20.36 -11.35 14.01
C ARG A 8 -19.92 -10.91 12.60
N PRO A 9 -18.70 -10.37 12.41
CA PRO A 9 -18.30 -9.81 11.13
C PRO A 9 -18.53 -10.76 9.96
N TRP A 10 -18.26 -12.05 10.13
CA TRP A 10 -18.48 -13.06 9.08
C TRP A 10 -19.93 -13.13 8.56
N LYS A 11 -20.92 -12.88 9.42
CA LYS A 11 -22.35 -12.90 9.03
C LYS A 11 -22.71 -11.79 8.04
N GLN A 12 -21.91 -10.74 7.92
CA GLN A 12 -22.13 -9.67 6.92
C GLN A 12 -21.97 -10.15 5.47
N LEU A 13 -21.40 -11.34 5.27
CA LEU A 13 -21.25 -12.00 3.97
C LEU A 13 -22.46 -12.86 3.59
N GLU A 14 -23.51 -12.92 4.41
CA GLU A 14 -24.75 -13.62 4.08
C GLU A 14 -25.35 -13.10 2.76
N GLY A 15 -25.70 -14.04 1.86
CA GLY A 15 -26.17 -13.73 0.50
C GLY A 15 -25.08 -13.29 -0.49
N LYS A 16 -23.82 -13.13 -0.05
CA LYS A 16 -22.68 -12.72 -0.90
C LYS A 16 -21.69 -13.85 -1.21
N ILE A 17 -21.71 -14.91 -0.41
CA ILE A 17 -20.92 -16.14 -0.57
C ILE A 17 -21.86 -17.36 -0.50
N ALA A 18 -21.35 -18.54 -0.89
CA ALA A 18 -22.12 -19.77 -0.83
C ALA A 18 -22.70 -20.04 0.59
N PRO A 19 -23.99 -20.38 0.73
CA PRO A 19 -24.63 -20.59 2.03
C PRO A 19 -23.94 -21.63 2.92
N ALA A 20 -23.37 -22.67 2.31
CA ALA A 20 -22.60 -23.68 3.02
C ALA A 20 -21.42 -23.08 3.81
N LEU A 21 -20.82 -21.99 3.32
CA LEU A 21 -19.67 -21.35 3.98
C LEU A 21 -20.06 -20.59 5.26
N LEU A 22 -21.34 -20.30 5.45
CA LEU A 22 -21.87 -19.67 6.67
C LEU A 22 -22.10 -20.68 7.80
N VAL A 23 -21.98 -21.98 7.51
CA VAL A 23 -22.16 -23.09 8.46
C VAL A 23 -20.96 -24.05 8.45
N THR A 24 -19.76 -23.52 8.17
CA THR A 24 -18.55 -24.32 7.95
C THR A 24 -18.08 -25.03 9.22
N PRO A 25 -18.04 -26.38 9.25
CA PRO A 25 -17.64 -27.15 10.43
C PRO A 25 -16.23 -26.86 10.90
N LYS A 26 -15.99 -26.94 12.21
CA LYS A 26 -14.69 -26.70 12.86
C LYS A 26 -14.09 -25.32 12.54
N THR A 27 -14.94 -24.30 12.45
CA THR A 27 -14.55 -22.89 12.24
C THR A 27 -15.51 -21.99 13.03
N CYS A 28 -15.29 -20.68 13.04
CA CYS A 28 -16.22 -19.73 13.68
C CYS A 28 -17.63 -19.71 13.05
N ALA A 29 -17.78 -20.29 11.86
CA ALA A 29 -19.06 -20.46 11.20
C ALA A 29 -19.79 -21.76 11.61
N ASP A 30 -19.16 -22.62 12.43
CA ASP A 30 -19.77 -23.90 12.83
C ASP A 30 -20.96 -23.67 13.77
N PRO A 31 -22.20 -24.06 13.40
CA PRO A 31 -23.38 -23.81 14.23
C PRO A 31 -23.36 -24.56 15.57
N TYR A 32 -22.58 -25.63 15.70
CA TYR A 32 -22.52 -26.47 16.90
C TYR A 32 -21.34 -26.12 17.81
N THR A 33 -20.25 -25.59 17.25
CA THR A 33 -19.00 -25.33 18.00
C THR A 33 -18.45 -23.91 17.82
N SER A 34 -19.23 -22.95 17.31
CA SER A 34 -18.68 -21.63 16.93
C SER A 34 -17.96 -20.88 18.05
N ASP A 35 -18.35 -21.05 19.32
CA ASP A 35 -17.70 -20.36 20.44
C ASP A 35 -16.31 -20.93 20.79
N ASP A 36 -15.96 -22.10 20.26
CA ASP A 36 -14.64 -22.73 20.43
C ASP A 36 -13.58 -22.17 19.46
N TRP A 37 -14.03 -21.44 18.43
CA TRP A 37 -13.19 -20.96 17.33
C TRP A 37 -13.07 -19.43 17.35
N PRO A 38 -11.88 -18.88 17.03
CA PRO A 38 -11.71 -17.43 16.94
C PRO A 38 -12.56 -16.86 15.81
N GLU A 39 -13.14 -15.68 16.02
CA GLU A 39 -13.94 -14.98 15.02
C GLU A 39 -13.06 -14.39 13.89
N VAL A 40 -13.63 -14.20 12.70
CA VAL A 40 -12.94 -13.47 11.62
C VAL A 40 -12.97 -11.97 11.92
N GLU A 41 -11.79 -11.35 11.99
CA GLU A 41 -11.70 -9.92 12.27
C GLU A 41 -12.28 -9.05 11.14
N GLU A 42 -12.88 -7.92 11.52
CA GLU A 42 -13.59 -6.99 10.63
C GLU A 42 -12.74 -6.47 9.47
N MET A 43 -11.45 -6.25 9.68
CA MET A 43 -10.52 -5.83 8.63
C MET A 43 -10.42 -6.87 7.49
N VAL A 44 -10.44 -8.15 7.82
CA VAL A 44 -10.40 -9.24 6.84
C VAL A 44 -11.71 -9.28 6.06
N VAL A 45 -12.84 -9.21 6.76
CA VAL A 45 -14.18 -9.19 6.15
C VAL A 45 -14.36 -7.98 5.23
N SER A 46 -13.99 -6.79 5.69
CA SER A 46 -14.10 -5.54 4.93
C SER A 46 -13.30 -5.58 3.62
N TYR A 47 -12.08 -6.14 3.66
CA TYR A 47 -11.30 -6.34 2.45
C TYR A 47 -11.95 -7.37 1.53
N PHE A 48 -12.39 -8.50 2.10
CA PHE A 48 -13.00 -9.59 1.36
C PHE A 48 -14.26 -9.12 0.63
N GLU A 49 -15.14 -8.40 1.31
CA GLU A 49 -16.36 -7.84 0.72
C GLU A 49 -16.04 -6.91 -0.46
N ARG A 50 -15.08 -6.00 -0.29
CA ARG A 50 -14.76 -5.01 -1.33
C ARG A 50 -14.04 -5.60 -2.53
N MET A 51 -13.14 -6.57 -2.32
CA MET A 51 -12.17 -6.99 -3.33
C MET A 51 -12.39 -8.40 -3.87
N VAL A 52 -13.14 -9.24 -3.15
CA VAL A 52 -13.24 -10.68 -3.43
C VAL A 52 -14.67 -11.11 -3.78
N VAL A 53 -15.69 -10.55 -3.12
CA VAL A 53 -17.09 -10.88 -3.40
C VAL A 53 -17.45 -10.66 -4.88
N GLY A 54 -18.24 -11.58 -5.43
CA GLY A 54 -18.65 -11.57 -6.83
C GLY A 54 -17.58 -12.03 -7.83
N LYS A 55 -16.40 -12.43 -7.38
CA LYS A 55 -15.35 -13.01 -8.24
C LYS A 55 -15.48 -14.53 -8.33
N PRO A 56 -15.04 -15.16 -9.44
CA PRO A 56 -15.10 -16.62 -9.62
C PRO A 56 -14.40 -17.45 -8.54
N TRP A 57 -13.41 -16.87 -7.85
CA TRP A 57 -12.64 -17.50 -6.78
C TRP A 57 -13.10 -17.07 -5.37
N ALA A 58 -14.24 -16.38 -5.25
CA ALA A 58 -14.69 -15.82 -3.97
C ALA A 58 -14.89 -16.91 -2.91
N ASP A 59 -15.73 -17.91 -3.20
CA ASP A 59 -16.05 -18.97 -2.24
C ASP A 59 -14.82 -19.79 -1.84
N TYR A 60 -13.84 -19.92 -2.74
CA TYR A 60 -12.57 -20.59 -2.47
C TYR A 60 -11.72 -19.81 -1.47
N LEU A 61 -11.62 -18.48 -1.66
CA LEU A 61 -10.92 -17.62 -0.70
C LEU A 61 -11.67 -17.48 0.61
N ALA A 62 -13.01 -17.54 0.61
CA ALA A 62 -13.79 -17.55 1.85
C ALA A 62 -13.47 -18.79 2.70
N LEU A 63 -13.40 -19.97 2.07
CA LEU A 63 -12.98 -21.18 2.77
C LEU A 63 -11.55 -21.07 3.29
N VAL A 64 -10.62 -20.48 2.52
CA VAL A 64 -9.27 -20.19 3.01
C VAL A 64 -9.31 -19.31 4.26
N VAL A 65 -10.07 -18.22 4.26
CA VAL A 65 -10.17 -17.32 5.43
C VAL A 65 -10.65 -18.09 6.66
N LEU A 66 -11.74 -18.85 6.54
CA LEU A 66 -12.29 -19.65 7.64
C LEU A 66 -11.29 -20.66 8.20
N VAL A 67 -10.61 -21.41 7.33
CA VAL A 67 -9.62 -22.40 7.74
C VAL A 67 -8.38 -21.74 8.37
N GLN A 68 -7.91 -20.60 7.85
CA GLN A 68 -6.80 -19.87 8.47
C GLN A 68 -7.17 -19.33 9.85
N THR A 69 -8.38 -18.79 9.99
CA THR A 69 -8.92 -18.31 11.26
C THR A 69 -9.02 -19.46 12.27
N ALA A 70 -9.60 -20.60 11.89
CA ALA A 70 -9.68 -21.79 12.74
C ALA A 70 -8.30 -22.30 13.19
N ASN A 71 -7.28 -22.16 12.33
CA ASN A 71 -5.88 -22.42 12.67
C ASN A 71 -5.22 -21.35 13.56
N ARG A 72 -5.99 -20.43 14.14
CA ARG A 72 -5.56 -19.34 15.02
C ARG A 72 -4.48 -18.44 14.38
N ARG A 73 -4.55 -18.25 13.06
CA ARG A 73 -3.68 -17.28 12.39
C ARG A 73 -4.08 -15.87 12.77
N GLN A 74 -3.08 -15.01 12.95
CA GLN A 74 -3.30 -13.58 13.20
C GLN A 74 -4.02 -12.95 12.00
N ALA A 75 -5.00 -12.09 12.26
CA ALA A 75 -5.79 -11.46 11.20
C ALA A 75 -4.96 -10.70 10.16
N ASN A 76 -3.89 -10.00 10.58
CA ASN A 76 -2.96 -9.36 9.64
C ASN A 76 -2.33 -10.35 8.64
N THR A 77 -2.06 -11.58 9.08
CA THR A 77 -1.54 -12.63 8.20
C THR A 77 -2.62 -13.08 7.21
N ILE A 78 -3.85 -13.26 7.68
CA ILE A 78 -5.00 -13.64 6.84
C ILE A 78 -5.29 -12.55 5.80
N TYR A 79 -5.34 -11.29 6.24
CA TYR A 79 -5.45 -10.11 5.38
C TYR A 79 -4.36 -10.12 4.31
N THR A 80 -3.10 -10.35 4.69
CA THR A 80 -1.97 -10.40 3.76
C THR A 80 -2.12 -11.55 2.74
N ILE A 81 -2.62 -12.71 3.17
CA ILE A 81 -2.89 -13.85 2.28
C ILE A 81 -3.91 -13.44 1.20
N ILE A 82 -5.06 -12.91 1.60
CA ILE A 82 -6.11 -12.53 0.64
C ILE A 82 -5.72 -11.31 -0.20
N SER A 83 -4.94 -10.37 0.34
CA SER A 83 -4.48 -9.20 -0.41
C SER A 83 -3.42 -9.53 -1.45
N ILE A 84 -2.69 -10.63 -1.28
CA ILE A 84 -1.76 -11.16 -2.28
C ILE A 84 -2.52 -12.04 -3.29
N MET A 85 -3.41 -12.92 -2.82
CA MET A 85 -4.06 -13.91 -3.69
C MET A 85 -5.12 -13.30 -4.59
N ALA A 86 -6.00 -12.43 -4.08
CA ALA A 86 -7.12 -11.88 -4.83
C ALA A 86 -6.72 -11.12 -6.11
N PRO A 87 -5.78 -10.15 -6.10
CA PRO A 87 -5.37 -9.48 -7.33
C PRO A 87 -4.69 -10.44 -8.31
N ARG A 88 -3.89 -11.39 -7.81
CA ARG A 88 -3.18 -12.35 -8.68
C ARG A 88 -4.11 -13.35 -9.34
N PHE A 89 -5.16 -13.76 -8.66
CA PHE A 89 -6.24 -14.50 -9.31
C PHE A 89 -6.90 -13.65 -10.39
N ALA A 90 -7.20 -12.37 -10.13
CA ALA A 90 -7.79 -11.50 -11.14
C ALA A 90 -6.92 -11.39 -12.40
N ASP A 91 -5.62 -11.12 -12.23
CA ASP A 91 -4.68 -11.01 -13.34
C ASP A 91 -4.61 -12.32 -14.14
N MET A 92 -4.50 -13.48 -13.46
CA MET A 92 -4.41 -14.78 -14.13
C MET A 92 -5.72 -15.18 -14.80
N PHE A 93 -6.87 -14.93 -14.17
CA PHE A 93 -8.17 -15.20 -14.76
C PHE A 93 -8.37 -14.38 -16.03
N GLN A 94 -8.01 -13.10 -15.98
CA GLN A 94 -8.06 -12.22 -17.14
C GLN A 94 -7.11 -12.68 -18.25
N ALA A 95 -5.85 -13.00 -17.92
CA ALA A 95 -4.85 -13.39 -18.90
C ALA A 95 -5.15 -14.75 -19.57
N LEU A 96 -5.77 -15.68 -18.84
CA LEU A 96 -6.14 -17.00 -19.34
C LEU A 96 -7.55 -17.06 -19.95
N GLY A 97 -8.35 -16.01 -19.79
CA GLY A 97 -9.75 -15.99 -20.23
C GLY A 97 -10.63 -17.02 -19.50
N ILE A 98 -10.24 -17.44 -18.30
CA ILE A 98 -11.03 -18.39 -17.51
C ILE A 98 -12.07 -17.64 -16.68
N HIS A 99 -13.27 -18.23 -16.57
CA HIS A 99 -14.41 -17.62 -15.88
C HIS A 99 -14.86 -18.42 -14.66
N SER A 100 -14.29 -19.60 -14.45
CA SER A 100 -14.60 -20.47 -13.32
C SER A 100 -13.33 -21.07 -12.73
N MET A 101 -13.34 -21.29 -11.41
CA MET A 101 -12.33 -22.09 -10.74
C MET A 101 -12.35 -23.57 -11.15
N LYS A 102 -13.40 -24.05 -11.83
CA LYS A 102 -13.41 -25.38 -12.44
C LYS A 102 -12.37 -25.53 -13.56
N ASP A 103 -12.06 -24.43 -14.24
CA ASP A 103 -11.06 -24.38 -15.32
C ASP A 103 -9.64 -24.14 -14.78
N TRP A 104 -9.51 -23.95 -13.46
CA TRP A 104 -8.24 -23.68 -12.81
C TRP A 104 -7.39 -24.95 -12.66
N ASN A 105 -6.53 -25.22 -13.63
CA ASN A 105 -5.48 -26.22 -13.51
C ASN A 105 -4.28 -25.66 -12.72
N ALA A 106 -4.30 -25.84 -11.40
CA ALA A 106 -3.28 -25.28 -10.51
C ALA A 106 -1.85 -25.66 -10.89
N THR A 107 -1.60 -26.89 -11.35
CA THR A 107 -0.23 -27.32 -11.69
C THR A 107 0.29 -26.58 -12.91
N GLU A 108 -0.44 -26.61 -14.02
CA GLU A 108 0.02 -26.00 -15.28
C GLU A 108 0.04 -24.47 -15.20
N ILE A 109 -1.00 -23.87 -14.61
CA ILE A 109 -1.08 -22.41 -14.46
C ILE A 109 0.05 -21.91 -13.56
N LEU A 110 0.29 -22.55 -12.41
CA LEU A 110 1.38 -22.13 -11.53
C LEU A 110 2.73 -22.38 -12.19
N LYS A 111 2.92 -23.45 -12.96
CA LYS A 111 4.15 -23.68 -13.71
C LYS A 111 4.46 -22.53 -14.67
N ALA A 112 3.51 -22.20 -15.56
CA ALA A 112 3.66 -21.11 -16.53
C ALA A 112 3.85 -19.74 -15.84
N TYR A 113 3.08 -19.46 -14.79
CA TYR A 113 3.23 -18.25 -13.99
C TYR A 113 4.55 -18.21 -13.24
N LEU A 114 5.07 -19.35 -12.82
CA LEU A 114 6.32 -19.41 -12.10
C LEU A 114 7.53 -19.18 -13.03
N LEU A 115 7.46 -19.70 -14.25
CA LEU A 115 8.47 -19.55 -15.31
C LEU A 115 8.47 -18.16 -15.96
N GLY A 116 7.42 -17.37 -15.78
CA GLY A 116 7.29 -16.04 -16.39
C GLY A 116 6.63 -16.05 -17.77
N GLU A 117 6.16 -17.21 -18.22
CA GLU A 117 5.42 -17.37 -19.47
C GLU A 117 4.01 -16.74 -19.37
N LEU A 118 3.40 -16.82 -18.19
CA LEU A 118 2.15 -16.13 -17.87
C LEU A 118 2.45 -14.83 -17.11
N LEU A 119 1.87 -13.71 -17.55
CA LEU A 119 2.01 -12.37 -16.94
C LEU A 119 3.48 -11.93 -16.79
N PRO A 120 4.30 -11.89 -17.87
CA PRO A 120 5.76 -11.66 -17.83
C PRO A 120 6.17 -10.40 -17.04
N GLU A 121 5.34 -9.37 -17.03
CA GLU A 121 5.51 -8.10 -16.32
C GLU A 121 5.54 -8.24 -14.78
N HIS A 122 5.03 -9.34 -14.22
CA HIS A 122 5.10 -9.59 -12.79
C HIS A 122 6.53 -9.90 -12.33
N THR A 123 6.92 -9.24 -11.24
CA THR A 123 8.24 -9.43 -10.62
C THR A 123 8.38 -10.82 -10.02
N VAL A 124 9.63 -11.28 -9.91
CA VAL A 124 9.98 -12.56 -9.26
C VAL A 124 9.43 -12.62 -7.83
N THR A 125 9.47 -11.50 -7.10
CA THR A 125 8.92 -11.41 -5.73
C THR A 125 7.42 -11.64 -5.70
N GLN A 126 6.64 -10.91 -6.50
CA GLN A 126 5.18 -11.05 -6.54
C GLN A 126 4.77 -12.50 -6.83
N ARG A 127 5.45 -13.12 -7.78
CA ARG A 127 5.17 -14.49 -8.13
C ARG A 127 5.56 -15.47 -7.01
N ALA A 128 6.64 -15.21 -6.27
CA ALA A 128 7.13 -16.09 -5.21
C ALA A 128 6.23 -16.01 -3.98
N GLU A 129 5.77 -14.81 -3.65
CA GLU A 129 4.78 -14.58 -2.60
C GLU A 129 3.47 -15.29 -2.93
N PHE A 130 2.93 -15.09 -4.13
CA PHE A 130 1.70 -15.76 -4.57
C PHE A 130 1.81 -17.27 -4.45
N TRP A 131 2.89 -17.85 -5.00
CA TRP A 131 3.15 -19.29 -4.92
C TRP A 131 3.20 -19.81 -3.48
N GLY A 132 3.97 -19.15 -2.61
CA GLY A 132 4.10 -19.55 -1.22
C GLY A 132 2.77 -19.51 -0.47
N ARG A 133 1.94 -18.49 -0.73
CA ARG A 133 0.60 -18.38 -0.14
C ARG A 133 -0.36 -19.41 -0.72
N TYR A 134 -0.40 -19.58 -2.04
CA TYR A 134 -1.28 -20.52 -2.71
C TYR A 134 -1.06 -21.95 -2.18
N ILE A 135 0.18 -22.44 -2.23
CA ILE A 135 0.50 -23.82 -1.84
C ILE A 135 0.21 -24.07 -0.36
N SER A 136 0.64 -23.16 0.50
CA SER A 136 0.43 -23.32 1.94
C SER A 136 -1.05 -23.30 2.31
N THR A 137 -1.85 -22.45 1.67
CA THR A 137 -3.28 -22.35 1.95
C THR A 137 -4.07 -23.51 1.34
N SER A 138 -3.78 -23.92 0.11
CA SER A 138 -4.42 -25.09 -0.53
C SER A 138 -4.20 -26.37 0.27
N GLU A 139 -3.00 -26.57 0.83
CA GLU A 139 -2.70 -27.72 1.69
C GLU A 139 -3.41 -27.67 3.04
N GLN A 140 -3.53 -26.48 3.62
CA GLN A 140 -4.24 -26.31 4.89
C GLN A 140 -5.74 -26.58 4.71
N VAL A 141 -6.33 -26.08 3.63
CA VAL A 141 -7.72 -26.38 3.27
C VAL A 141 -7.90 -27.86 2.98
N ALA A 142 -7.00 -28.49 2.22
CA ALA A 142 -7.07 -29.93 1.95
C ALA A 142 -6.97 -30.78 3.23
N ARG A 143 -6.07 -30.40 4.17
CA ARG A 143 -5.96 -31.08 5.48
C ARG A 143 -7.20 -30.89 6.33
N TRP A 144 -7.76 -29.68 6.37
CA TRP A 144 -9.03 -29.42 7.05
C TRP A 144 -10.15 -30.26 6.45
N LEU A 145 -10.27 -30.29 5.12
CA LEU A 145 -11.29 -31.08 4.41
C LEU A 145 -11.18 -32.56 4.76
N ASN A 146 -9.97 -33.12 4.73
CA ASN A 146 -9.73 -34.53 5.10
C ASN A 146 -10.03 -34.84 6.57
N SER A 147 -10.15 -33.83 7.44
CA SER A 147 -10.52 -34.02 8.84
C SER A 147 -12.03 -34.14 9.06
N LEU A 148 -12.85 -33.86 8.04
CA LEU A 148 -14.31 -33.89 8.12
C LEU A 148 -14.87 -35.29 7.81
N PRO A 149 -16.09 -35.62 8.26
CA PRO A 149 -16.81 -36.80 7.80
C PRO A 149 -17.04 -36.78 6.27
N PRO A 150 -17.15 -37.95 5.60
CA PRO A 150 -17.31 -38.02 4.14
C PRO A 150 -18.51 -37.23 3.57
N THR A 151 -19.60 -37.14 4.33
CA THR A 151 -20.80 -36.36 3.96
C THR A 151 -20.49 -34.88 3.83
N GLU A 152 -19.77 -34.31 4.79
CA GLU A 152 -19.35 -32.89 4.78
C GLU A 152 -18.25 -32.65 3.76
N GLN A 153 -17.32 -33.60 3.59
CA GLN A 153 -16.29 -33.50 2.55
C GLN A 153 -16.89 -33.26 1.17
N GLY A 154 -17.97 -33.97 0.82
CA GLY A 154 -18.67 -33.80 -0.45
C GLY A 154 -19.18 -32.38 -0.68
N VAL A 155 -19.69 -31.73 0.37
CA VAL A 155 -20.19 -30.35 0.31
C VAL A 155 -19.06 -29.35 0.07
N TYR A 156 -17.98 -29.44 0.86
CA TYR A 156 -16.92 -28.42 0.84
C TYR A 156 -15.85 -28.63 -0.22
N LYS A 157 -15.76 -29.83 -0.83
CA LYS A 157 -14.77 -30.13 -1.87
C LYS A 157 -14.85 -29.17 -3.06
N CYS A 158 -16.04 -28.67 -3.39
CA CYS A 158 -16.22 -27.74 -4.50
C CYS A 158 -15.63 -26.33 -4.24
N PHE A 159 -15.41 -25.97 -2.96
CA PHE A 159 -14.80 -24.70 -2.55
C PHE A 159 -13.32 -24.84 -2.18
N ALA A 160 -12.77 -26.06 -2.20
CA ALA A 160 -11.36 -26.27 -1.89
C ALA A 160 -10.47 -25.79 -3.04
N LEU A 161 -9.44 -25.00 -2.73
CA LEU A 161 -8.42 -24.63 -3.72
C LEU A 161 -7.73 -25.90 -4.26
N PRO A 162 -7.61 -26.09 -5.58
CA PRO A 162 -6.92 -27.24 -6.14
C PRO A 162 -5.45 -27.28 -5.70
N VAL A 163 -5.02 -28.40 -5.13
CA VAL A 163 -3.63 -28.60 -4.71
C VAL A 163 -2.79 -28.89 -5.94
N ALA A 164 -1.74 -28.09 -6.16
CA ALA A 164 -0.83 -28.29 -7.29
C ALA A 164 0.16 -29.43 -7.01
N ASP A 165 0.58 -30.13 -8.06
CA ASP A 165 1.60 -31.16 -7.96
C ASP A 165 2.98 -30.52 -7.73
N LYS A 166 3.51 -30.72 -6.52
CA LYS A 166 4.83 -30.21 -6.13
C LYS A 166 5.98 -30.86 -6.90
N ALA A 167 5.85 -32.12 -7.32
CA ALA A 167 6.90 -32.81 -8.04
C ALA A 167 7.08 -32.17 -9.43
N ALA A 168 5.98 -31.95 -10.15
CA ALA A 168 5.98 -31.23 -11.42
C ALA A 168 6.54 -29.79 -11.32
N LEU A 169 6.43 -29.16 -10.14
CA LEU A 169 6.86 -27.78 -9.90
C LEU A 169 8.26 -27.66 -9.26
N PHE A 170 8.91 -28.78 -8.95
CA PHE A 170 10.19 -28.80 -8.25
C PHE A 170 11.31 -28.05 -9.00
N HIS A 171 11.42 -28.27 -10.31
CA HIS A 171 12.43 -27.62 -11.14
C HIS A 171 12.28 -26.10 -11.17
N VAL A 172 11.03 -25.61 -11.21
CA VAL A 172 10.74 -24.18 -11.24
C VAL A 172 11.04 -23.50 -9.89
N LYS A 173 10.84 -24.22 -8.79
CA LYS A 173 11.19 -23.75 -7.44
C LYS A 173 12.70 -23.50 -7.28
N LYS A 174 13.54 -24.40 -7.84
CA LYS A 174 15.01 -24.29 -7.75
C LYS A 174 15.52 -23.08 -8.52
N LEU A 175 15.11 -22.92 -9.78
CA LEU A 175 15.43 -21.77 -10.63
C LEU A 175 15.13 -20.43 -9.94
N ARG A 176 14.03 -20.36 -9.18
CA ARG A 176 13.67 -19.14 -8.47
C ARG A 176 14.45 -18.83 -7.22
N ALA A 177 14.79 -19.86 -6.44
CA ALA A 177 15.64 -19.66 -5.27
C ALA A 177 16.97 -19.02 -5.70
N GLU A 178 17.49 -19.44 -6.85
CA GLU A 178 18.70 -18.92 -7.47
C GLU A 178 18.52 -17.47 -7.96
N VAL A 179 17.44 -17.15 -8.69
CA VAL A 179 17.16 -15.77 -9.13
C VAL A 179 16.96 -14.81 -7.94
N GLY A 180 16.25 -15.24 -6.90
CA GLY A 180 16.04 -14.45 -5.69
C GLY A 180 17.34 -14.20 -4.92
N GLN A 181 18.25 -15.18 -4.88
CA GLN A 181 19.59 -15.00 -4.33
C GLN A 181 20.42 -14.05 -5.18
N GLN A 182 20.35 -14.13 -6.51
CA GLN A 182 21.07 -13.24 -7.41
C GLN A 182 20.59 -11.79 -7.27
N ALA A 183 19.28 -11.55 -7.19
CA ALA A 183 18.74 -10.20 -6.96
C ALA A 183 19.18 -9.63 -5.60
N LYS A 184 19.25 -10.46 -4.54
CA LYS A 184 19.81 -10.04 -3.24
C LYS A 184 21.30 -9.70 -3.35
N ARG A 185 22.08 -10.49 -4.09
CA ARG A 185 23.51 -10.21 -4.34
C ARG A 185 23.68 -8.90 -5.12
N ASN A 186 22.89 -8.66 -6.16
CA ASN A 186 22.96 -7.43 -6.94
C ASN A 186 22.65 -6.18 -6.07
N ARG A 187 21.57 -6.22 -5.27
CA ARG A 187 21.28 -5.12 -4.32
C ARG A 187 22.39 -4.90 -3.30
N LYS A 188 23.03 -5.97 -2.84
CA LYS A 188 24.18 -5.88 -1.95
C LYS A 188 25.35 -5.18 -2.66
N ILE A 189 25.68 -5.57 -3.89
CA ILE A 189 26.73 -4.95 -4.70
C ILE A 189 26.44 -3.45 -4.93
N GLU A 190 25.21 -3.11 -5.30
CA GLU A 190 24.77 -1.71 -5.49
C GLU A 190 24.90 -0.90 -4.19
N THR A 191 24.47 -1.48 -3.06
CA THR A 191 24.56 -0.82 -1.76
C THR A 191 26.02 -0.65 -1.33
N ASP A 192 26.84 -1.69 -1.48
CA ASP A 192 28.26 -1.68 -1.15
C ASP A 192 29.02 -0.62 -1.99
N ALA A 193 28.58 -0.34 -3.22
CA ALA A 193 29.12 0.76 -4.04
C ALA A 193 28.78 2.17 -3.49
N LEU A 194 27.65 2.31 -2.78
CA LEU A 194 27.21 3.58 -2.18
C LEU A 194 27.79 3.82 -0.78
N VAL A 195 28.06 2.76 -0.01
CA VAL A 195 28.53 2.83 1.39
C VAL A 195 29.75 3.76 1.56
N PRO A 196 30.80 3.72 0.72
CA PRO A 196 31.93 4.63 0.83
C PRO A 196 31.55 6.11 0.70
N ASN A 197 30.51 6.42 -0.06
CA ASN A 197 30.05 7.77 -0.34
C ASN A 197 28.99 8.26 0.66
N LEU A 198 28.49 7.40 1.53
CA LEU A 198 27.43 7.73 2.49
C LEU A 198 27.80 8.88 3.43
N PRO A 199 29.04 8.99 3.96
CA PRO A 199 29.44 10.15 4.77
C PRO A 199 29.35 11.48 4.00
N LEU A 200 29.78 11.47 2.73
CA LEU A 200 29.72 12.66 1.86
C LEU A 200 28.28 13.04 1.50
N LEU A 201 27.42 12.06 1.22
CA LEU A 201 26.01 12.30 0.97
C LEU A 201 25.32 12.88 2.20
N ARG A 202 25.61 12.34 3.39
CA ARG A 202 25.09 12.86 4.67
C ARG A 202 25.55 14.27 4.95
N SER A 203 26.84 14.58 4.75
CA SER A 203 27.34 15.94 4.98
C SER A 203 26.68 16.96 4.04
N LYS A 204 26.57 16.63 2.75
CA LYS A 204 25.87 17.49 1.76
C LYS A 204 24.39 17.67 2.10
N ALA A 205 23.70 16.59 2.48
CA ALA A 205 22.30 16.66 2.89
C ALA A 205 22.12 17.52 4.15
N GLN A 206 23.00 17.37 5.15
CA GLN A 206 22.98 18.15 6.38
C GLN A 206 23.21 19.64 6.12
N LEU A 207 24.17 19.99 5.25
CA LEU A 207 24.42 21.37 4.85
C LEU A 207 23.17 22.01 4.22
N ARG A 208 22.54 21.32 3.26
CA ARG A 208 21.30 21.78 2.62
C ARG A 208 20.16 21.96 3.62
N PHE A 209 19.99 20.99 4.52
CA PHE A 209 18.96 21.06 5.55
C PHE A 209 19.18 22.22 6.52
N ASN A 210 20.42 22.47 6.92
CA ASN A 210 20.78 23.61 7.77
C ASN A 210 20.55 24.94 7.05
N CYS A 211 20.89 25.06 5.78
CA CYS A 211 20.59 26.23 4.96
C CYS A 211 19.07 26.49 4.89
N LEU A 212 18.25 25.47 4.62
CA LEU A 212 16.79 25.59 4.63
C LEU A 212 16.23 26.04 5.98
N LYS A 213 16.80 25.56 7.09
CA LYS A 213 16.43 26.03 8.43
C LYS A 213 16.72 27.52 8.61
N ARG A 214 17.88 28.01 8.15
CA ARG A 214 18.26 29.42 8.25
C ARG A 214 17.40 30.30 7.34
N ILE A 215 17.16 29.89 6.09
CA ILE A 215 16.21 30.57 5.19
C ILE A 215 14.82 30.69 5.83
N ARG A 216 14.34 29.60 6.45
CA ARG A 216 13.06 29.61 7.18
C ARG A 216 13.08 30.59 8.37
N GLN A 217 14.20 30.70 9.08
CA GLN A 217 14.33 31.66 10.17
C GLN A 217 14.30 33.10 9.65
N ALA A 218 15.08 33.42 8.61
CA ALA A 218 15.08 34.72 7.96
C ALA A 218 13.68 35.14 7.47
N TYR A 219 12.89 34.18 6.97
CA TYR A 219 11.48 34.42 6.65
C TYR A 219 10.65 34.86 7.88
N TYR A 220 10.77 34.16 9.00
CA TYR A 220 10.01 34.54 10.20
C TYR A 220 10.43 35.91 10.74
N ASP A 221 11.71 36.25 10.63
CA ASP A 221 12.20 37.54 11.07
C ASP A 221 11.70 38.67 10.15
N ALA A 222 11.67 38.45 8.84
CA ALA A 222 11.02 39.38 7.90
C ALA A 222 9.50 39.54 8.18
N ILE A 223 8.79 38.46 8.55
CA ILE A 223 7.37 38.55 8.96
C ILE A 223 7.21 39.37 10.25
N LYS A 224 8.10 39.23 11.23
CA LYS A 224 8.08 40.06 12.44
C LYS A 224 8.33 41.51 12.11
N GLU A 225 9.30 41.80 11.25
CA GLU A 225 9.62 43.16 10.79
C GLU A 225 8.43 43.83 10.10
N ILE A 226 7.76 43.13 9.18
CA ILE A 226 6.53 43.61 8.53
C ILE A 226 5.46 43.98 9.55
N ARG A 227 5.26 43.15 10.58
CA ARG A 227 4.25 43.37 11.62
C ARG A 227 4.59 44.53 12.56
N LEU A 228 5.86 44.66 12.94
CA LEU A 228 6.31 45.70 13.87
C LEU A 228 6.31 47.08 13.21
N ASN A 229 6.75 47.16 11.95
CA ASN A 229 6.91 48.43 11.24
C ASN A 229 5.75 48.75 10.29
N ASN A 230 4.72 47.89 10.25
CA ASN A 230 3.57 48.00 9.37
C ASN A 230 3.95 48.21 7.89
N HIS A 231 4.95 47.46 7.42
CA HIS A 231 5.41 47.55 6.02
C HIS A 231 4.31 47.14 5.04
N LYS A 232 4.23 47.87 3.92
CA LYS A 232 3.31 47.51 2.82
C LYS A 232 3.80 46.25 2.11
N LEU A 233 2.86 45.40 1.72
CA LEU A 233 3.13 44.22 0.89
C LEU A 233 2.97 44.57 -0.61
N PRO A 234 3.77 43.97 -1.51
CA PRO A 234 4.81 42.97 -1.23
C PRO A 234 6.06 43.57 -0.57
N PHE A 235 6.63 42.82 0.38
CA PHE A 235 7.85 43.20 1.10
C PHE A 235 9.03 42.37 0.59
N ALA A 236 10.08 43.04 0.12
CA ALA A 236 11.29 42.38 -0.34
C ALA A 236 12.31 42.28 0.80
N TYR A 237 12.93 41.12 0.93
CA TYR A 237 14.04 40.90 1.86
C TYR A 237 15.08 39.97 1.23
N TYR A 238 16.28 39.92 1.79
CA TYR A 238 17.32 39.00 1.37
C TYR A 238 17.89 38.23 2.56
N TYR A 239 18.48 37.08 2.27
CA TYR A 239 19.22 36.27 3.23
C TYR A 239 20.59 35.94 2.65
N ASP A 240 21.61 36.21 3.44
CA ASP A 240 23.02 35.99 3.11
C ASP A 240 23.49 34.68 3.77
N GLU A 241 23.90 33.71 2.94
CA GLU A 241 24.39 32.41 3.39
C GLU A 241 25.92 32.38 3.37
N GLY A 242 26.50 31.84 4.44
CA GLY A 242 27.95 31.81 4.62
C GLY A 242 28.59 33.14 5.06
N GLU A 243 27.78 34.16 5.40
CA GLU A 243 28.28 35.40 6.02
C GLU A 243 28.65 35.18 7.49
N ASP A 244 29.79 35.70 7.92
CA ASP A 244 30.16 35.84 9.34
C ASP A 244 30.66 37.26 9.59
N LYS A 245 29.81 38.09 10.19
CA LYS A 245 30.11 39.50 10.47
C LYS A 245 31.13 39.69 11.59
N GLU A 246 31.26 38.72 12.49
CA GLU A 246 32.23 38.81 13.59
C GLU A 246 33.65 38.53 13.08
N GLN A 247 33.76 37.73 12.02
CA GLN A 247 35.02 37.36 11.38
C GLN A 247 35.30 38.09 10.06
N ASP A 248 34.47 39.08 9.71
CA ASP A 248 34.55 39.84 8.44
C ASP A 248 34.53 38.95 7.18
N ILE A 249 33.78 37.84 7.23
CA ILE A 249 33.64 36.90 6.11
C ILE A 249 32.44 37.33 5.26
N PRO A 250 32.64 37.66 3.97
CA PRO A 250 31.55 38.07 3.09
C PRO A 250 30.62 36.89 2.75
N PRO A 251 29.34 37.16 2.42
CA PRO A 251 28.41 36.12 2.02
C PRO A 251 28.87 35.37 0.77
N GLN A 252 28.68 34.05 0.77
CA GLN A 252 28.98 33.20 -0.38
C GLN A 252 27.82 33.15 -1.37
N GLU A 253 26.58 33.18 -0.85
CA GLU A 253 25.36 33.21 -1.66
C GLU A 253 24.36 34.18 -1.04
N ARG A 254 23.61 34.90 -1.89
CA ARG A 254 22.52 35.77 -1.47
C ARG A 254 21.21 35.30 -2.07
N PHE A 255 20.23 35.03 -1.21
CA PHE A 255 18.89 34.65 -1.59
C PHE A 255 17.95 35.85 -1.52
N HIS A 256 17.28 36.16 -2.62
CA HIS A 256 16.30 37.24 -2.70
C HIS A 256 14.88 36.70 -2.59
N PHE A 257 14.07 37.33 -1.73
CA PHE A 257 12.71 36.90 -1.48
C PHE A 257 11.74 38.09 -1.52
N ARG A 258 10.48 37.80 -1.85
CA ARG A 258 9.37 38.73 -1.70
C ARG A 258 8.23 38.05 -0.97
N ILE A 259 7.75 38.69 0.10
CA ILE A 259 6.58 38.27 0.85
C ILE A 259 5.37 39.00 0.28
N TRP A 260 4.33 38.24 -0.05
CA TRP A 260 3.08 38.77 -0.58
C TRP A 260 1.94 38.41 0.37
N ASP A 261 0.94 39.28 0.48
CA ASP A 261 -0.40 38.83 0.85
C ASP A 261 -1.09 38.21 -0.36
N ARG A 262 -2.15 37.46 -0.10
CA ARG A 262 -2.86 36.70 -1.13
C ARG A 262 -3.45 37.63 -2.20
N ARG A 263 -3.98 38.78 -1.80
CA ARG A 263 -4.60 39.74 -2.72
C ARG A 263 -3.54 40.35 -3.65
N SER A 264 -2.45 40.87 -3.09
CA SER A 264 -1.34 41.47 -3.84
C SER A 264 -0.68 40.47 -4.79
N PHE A 265 -0.61 39.18 -4.41
CA PHE A 265 -0.08 38.14 -5.29
C PHE A 265 -1.00 37.84 -6.48
N VAL A 266 -2.30 37.65 -6.24
CA VAL A 266 -3.27 37.35 -7.32
C VAL A 266 -3.40 38.52 -8.29
N LEU A 267 -3.37 39.75 -7.78
CA LEU A 267 -3.45 40.96 -8.61
C LEU A 267 -2.19 41.19 -9.46
N SER A 268 -1.01 40.76 -9.00
CA SER A 268 0.24 40.85 -9.76
C SER A 268 0.44 39.71 -10.75
N HIS A 269 -0.27 38.58 -10.60
CA HIS A 269 -0.18 37.40 -11.49
C HIS A 269 -1.54 36.97 -12.05
N PRO A 270 -2.30 37.86 -12.71
CA PRO A 270 -3.69 37.60 -13.12
C PRO A 270 -3.81 36.44 -14.12
N ASN A 271 -2.77 36.19 -14.93
CA ASN A 271 -2.76 35.13 -15.94
C ASN A 271 -2.64 33.72 -15.35
N SER A 272 -2.22 33.60 -14.09
CA SER A 272 -2.08 32.31 -13.39
C SER A 272 -3.37 31.87 -12.69
N TYR A 273 -4.43 32.69 -12.73
CA TYR A 273 -5.69 32.44 -12.05
C TYR A 273 -6.89 32.60 -12.99
N SER A 274 -8.01 31.97 -12.64
CA SER A 274 -9.25 32.17 -13.38
C SER A 274 -9.72 33.63 -13.26
N LYS A 275 -10.37 34.15 -14.31
CA LYS A 275 -10.92 35.51 -14.34
C LYS A 275 -11.85 35.80 -13.15
N LYS A 276 -12.62 34.79 -12.73
CA LYS A 276 -13.51 34.87 -11.55
C LYS A 276 -12.71 35.09 -10.26
N THR A 277 -11.62 34.36 -10.07
CA THR A 277 -10.74 34.51 -8.89
C THR A 277 -10.10 35.89 -8.86
N ALA A 278 -9.54 36.37 -9.98
CA ALA A 278 -8.94 37.71 -10.03
C ALA A 278 -9.95 38.83 -9.73
N LEU A 279 -11.20 38.70 -10.20
CA LEU A 279 -12.27 39.67 -9.97
C LEU A 279 -12.69 39.73 -8.49
N ILE A 280 -12.81 38.58 -7.82
CA ILE A 280 -13.14 38.49 -6.38
C ILE A 280 -12.12 39.25 -5.53
N TRP A 281 -10.83 39.11 -5.81
CA TRP A 281 -9.76 39.78 -5.05
C TRP A 281 -9.62 41.28 -5.39
N ARG A 282 -10.08 41.71 -6.57
CA ARG A 282 -10.21 43.13 -6.91
C ARG A 282 -11.26 43.83 -6.05
N ASN A 283 -12.34 43.11 -5.70
CA ASN A 283 -13.51 43.63 -4.98
C ASN A 283 -13.48 43.41 -3.45
N GLY A 284 -12.33 43.05 -2.86
CA GLY A 284 -12.14 43.08 -1.40
C GLY A 284 -12.46 41.78 -0.63
N GLY A 285 -12.24 40.60 -1.23
CA GLY A 285 -12.36 39.31 -0.50
C GLY A 285 -11.48 39.20 0.76
N LEU A 286 -12.00 38.53 1.80
CA LEU A 286 -11.37 38.33 3.12
C LEU A 286 -10.20 37.32 3.11
N ASP A 287 -9.20 37.59 3.95
CA ASP A 287 -7.81 37.10 3.83
C ASP A 287 -7.48 35.90 4.75
N PRO A 288 -6.72 34.91 4.24
CA PRO A 288 -5.57 34.41 5.00
C PRO A 288 -4.28 34.45 4.17
N ILE A 289 -3.22 34.98 4.80
CA ILE A 289 -1.86 35.11 4.26
C ILE A 289 -1.35 33.74 3.76
N ARG A 290 -0.95 33.67 2.49
CA ARG A 290 -0.27 32.50 1.90
C ARG A 290 1.00 32.95 1.16
N MET A 291 2.05 32.17 1.36
CA MET A 291 3.38 32.37 0.78
C MET A 291 3.40 32.06 -0.72
N SER A 292 4.14 32.85 -1.48
CA SER A 292 4.59 32.53 -2.84
C SER A 292 6.09 32.84 -2.93
N VAL A 293 6.88 31.86 -3.35
CA VAL A 293 8.33 32.01 -3.52
C VAL A 293 8.62 32.21 -5.00
N THR A 294 9.32 33.29 -5.35
CA THR A 294 9.92 33.47 -6.67
C THR A 294 11.43 33.55 -6.46
N ILE A 295 12.16 32.53 -6.91
CA ILE A 295 13.62 32.51 -6.91
C ILE A 295 14.05 33.12 -8.24
N THR A 296 14.73 34.27 -8.20
CA THR A 296 15.47 34.79 -9.35
C THR A 296 16.95 34.59 -9.06
N SER A 297 17.61 33.79 -9.91
CA SER A 297 19.07 33.63 -9.97
C SER A 297 19.72 34.83 -10.62
#